data_AF-X0B673-F1
#
_entry.id   AF-X0B673-F1
#
_cell.length_a   1.000
_cell.length_b   1.000
_cell.length_c   1.000
_cell.angle_alpha   90.00
_cell.angle_beta   90.00
_cell.angle_gamma   90.00
#
_symmetry.space_group_name_H-M   'P 1'
#
loop_
_entity.id
_entity.type
_entity.pdbx_description
1 polymer ?
#
loop_
_entity_poly.entity_id
_entity_poly.type
_entity_poly.pdbx_seq_one_letter_code
_entity_poly.pdbx_strand_id
1 'polypeptide(L)'
;MSDDYRVLTSTRNTMGLYNTINAEKTGHEIMNPTLLELPRDSKHDFLVIAQASHVDKVIKGTKYRLARQVAMFANLTYNDARHPELTAGKWSKLLVQDFAGPEHHRKHRPDMDKYIGPEDMKLFWTRKGAPLLIFTYQVNDKRLCEGNFLIDARAAVPELVKALGEYAEQMPPIKFERPAGLRRQAPAGHEADPQYQREKNWAPFQSPFSKDDDGLFFMVEPSCLFRWTSTDEPVEEIDAERESVVEAPYPPGVKAEETWHSMERTCVHDVMMTDKHVYQSTPILSLTLCDRGICEPHEGNTVLLGMVQRRYNPPDYPYACYDNRIAAYAARPPYNMMSVSKKLIYHGEQYWKYISTGSMVYFINQTDAPYNRNHGFLDDEI
;
A
#
# COMPACT_ATOMS: atom_id res chain seq x y z
N MET A 1 -4.22 20.74 26.55
CA MET A 1 -3.81 20.46 25.16
C MET A 1 -5.02 19.89 24.47
N SER A 2 -5.51 20.58 23.44
CA SER A 2 -6.61 20.11 22.61
C SER A 2 -6.03 19.08 21.65
N ASP A 3 -6.36 17.82 21.88
CA ASP A 3 -5.99 16.70 21.04
C ASP A 3 -6.70 16.81 19.68
N ASP A 4 -6.01 17.41 18.71
CA ASP A 4 -6.55 17.82 17.41
C ASP A 4 -6.44 16.69 16.38
N TYR A 5 -7.33 15.70 16.50
CA TYR A 5 -7.42 14.54 15.60
C TYR A 5 -8.47 14.75 14.50
N ARG A 6 -8.29 14.09 13.34
CA ARG A 6 -9.33 13.98 12.31
C ARG A 6 -9.80 12.53 12.21
N VAL A 7 -11.12 12.35 12.19
CA VAL A 7 -11.78 11.06 11.96
C VAL A 7 -11.97 10.90 10.45
N LEU A 8 -11.58 9.75 9.89
CA LEU A 8 -12.00 9.36 8.55
C LEU A 8 -13.48 8.95 8.61
N THR A 9 -14.33 9.67 7.91
CA THR A 9 -15.76 9.39 7.82
C THR A 9 -16.12 8.97 6.40
N SER A 10 -16.79 7.82 6.23
CA SER A 10 -17.38 7.43 4.95
C SER A 10 -18.84 7.88 4.90
N THR A 11 -19.33 8.28 3.72
CA THR A 11 -20.74 8.61 3.49
C THR A 11 -21.67 7.41 3.67
N ARG A 12 -21.17 6.19 3.42
CA ARG A 12 -21.88 4.92 3.69
C ARG A 12 -21.69 4.41 5.11
N ASN A 13 -20.67 4.91 5.79
CA ASN A 13 -20.45 4.69 7.21
C ASN A 13 -20.55 6.00 7.97
N THR A 14 -21.79 6.48 8.16
CA THR A 14 -22.09 7.71 8.91
C THR A 14 -21.62 7.66 10.37
N MET A 15 -21.09 6.52 10.83
CA MET A 15 -20.52 6.34 12.16
C MET A 15 -18.98 6.35 12.17
N GLY A 16 -18.32 6.56 11.02
CA GLY A 16 -16.86 6.62 10.90
C GLY A 16 -16.12 5.30 11.10
N LEU A 17 -16.81 4.15 11.07
CA LEU A 17 -16.14 2.85 11.20
C LEU A 17 -15.45 2.47 9.88
N TYR A 18 -14.26 1.88 9.98
CA TYR A 18 -13.63 1.17 8.86
C TYR A 18 -14.36 -0.16 8.65
N ASN A 19 -14.50 -0.61 7.40
CA ASN A 19 -15.14 -1.90 7.12
C ASN A 19 -14.22 -3.01 7.64
N THR A 20 -14.70 -3.78 8.61
CA THR A 20 -14.10 -5.06 8.95
C THR A 20 -14.26 -6.01 7.76
N ILE A 21 -13.28 -6.89 7.56
CA ILE A 21 -13.42 -7.99 6.60
C ILE A 21 -13.83 -9.23 7.37
N ASN A 22 -15.08 -9.65 7.16
CA ASN A 22 -15.59 -10.90 7.71
C ASN A 22 -15.15 -12.07 6.84
N ALA A 23 -14.11 -12.76 7.30
CA ALA A 23 -13.52 -13.92 6.63
C ALA A 23 -13.94 -15.27 7.26
N GLU A 24 -14.91 -15.29 8.18
CA GLU A 24 -15.25 -16.49 8.98
C GLU A 24 -15.55 -17.72 8.10
N LYS A 25 -16.28 -17.52 7.00
CA LYS A 25 -16.67 -18.61 6.08
C LYS A 25 -15.49 -19.24 5.34
N THR A 26 -14.34 -18.56 5.29
CA THR A 26 -13.11 -19.11 4.69
C THR A 26 -12.37 -20.05 5.66
N GLY A 27 -12.66 -19.98 6.95
CA GLY A 27 -11.93 -20.71 8.00
C GLY A 27 -10.54 -20.14 8.33
N HIS A 28 -10.21 -18.95 7.81
CA HIS A 28 -8.94 -18.26 8.10
C HIS A 28 -9.16 -17.04 9.00
N GLU A 29 -8.30 -16.89 10.01
CA GLU A 29 -8.09 -15.57 10.62
C GLU A 29 -7.14 -14.78 9.72
N ILE A 30 -7.45 -13.51 9.49
CA ILE A 30 -6.70 -12.66 8.58
C ILE A 30 -6.13 -11.42 9.28
N MET A 31 -4.97 -10.99 8.80
CA MET A 31 -4.26 -9.79 9.25
C MET A 31 -3.78 -9.00 8.02
N ASN A 32 -3.71 -7.67 8.15
CA ASN A 32 -3.21 -6.76 7.11
C ASN A 32 -3.79 -7.04 5.71
N PRO A 33 -5.12 -7.05 5.54
CA PRO A 33 -5.71 -7.30 4.23
C PRO A 33 -5.38 -6.17 3.25
N THR A 34 -5.17 -6.54 2.00
CA THR A 34 -5.12 -5.63 0.86
C THR A 34 -6.26 -5.92 -0.10
N LEU A 35 -6.83 -4.87 -0.68
CA LEU A 35 -8.03 -4.92 -1.51
C LEU A 35 -7.67 -4.57 -2.95
N LEU A 36 -8.32 -5.25 -3.89
CA LEU A 36 -8.48 -4.84 -5.27
C LEU A 36 -9.97 -4.75 -5.55
N GLU A 37 -10.49 -3.55 -5.77
CA GLU A 37 -11.86 -3.38 -6.26
C GLU A 37 -11.98 -3.98 -7.66
N LEU A 38 -12.99 -4.80 -7.87
CA LEU A 38 -13.26 -5.49 -9.12
C LEU A 38 -14.30 -4.70 -9.93
N PRO A 39 -14.29 -4.79 -11.27
CA PRO A 39 -15.30 -4.17 -12.11
C PRO A 39 -16.73 -4.47 -11.68
N ARG A 40 -17.57 -3.44 -11.73
CA ARG A 40 -19.03 -3.58 -11.64
C ARG A 40 -19.47 -4.61 -12.67
N ASP A 41 -20.31 -5.57 -12.25
CA ASP A 41 -20.70 -6.79 -12.98
C ASP A 41 -19.75 -8.00 -12.87
N SER A 42 -18.60 -7.84 -12.21
CA SER A 42 -17.85 -8.98 -11.70
C SER A 42 -18.70 -9.77 -10.71
N LYS A 43 -18.40 -11.05 -10.54
CA LYS A 43 -19.10 -11.92 -9.58
C LYS A 43 -18.95 -11.44 -8.12
N HIS A 44 -17.88 -10.71 -7.86
CA HIS A 44 -17.49 -10.23 -6.55
C HIS A 44 -17.08 -8.77 -6.62
N ASP A 45 -17.23 -8.03 -5.52
CA ASP A 45 -16.84 -6.61 -5.48
C ASP A 45 -15.33 -6.45 -5.28
N PHE A 46 -14.68 -7.38 -4.57
CA PHE A 46 -13.25 -7.30 -4.24
C PHE A 46 -12.53 -8.63 -4.37
N LEU A 47 -11.28 -8.58 -4.84
CA LEU A 47 -10.26 -9.54 -4.47
C LEU A 47 -9.57 -9.04 -3.20
N VAL A 48 -9.49 -9.90 -2.20
CA VAL A 48 -8.79 -9.66 -0.93
C VAL A 48 -7.60 -10.59 -0.83
N ILE A 49 -6.43 -10.06 -0.54
CA ILE A 49 -5.25 -10.85 -0.16
C ILE A 49 -4.81 -10.40 1.23
N ALA A 50 -4.65 -11.36 2.14
CA ALA A 50 -4.31 -11.07 3.53
C ALA A 50 -3.29 -12.06 4.07
N GLN A 51 -2.62 -11.68 5.16
CA GLN A 51 -1.83 -12.63 5.95
C GLN A 51 -2.80 -13.53 6.70
N ALA A 52 -2.63 -14.84 6.60
CA ALA A 52 -3.33 -15.80 7.43
C ALA A 52 -2.55 -16.08 8.73
N SER A 53 -3.19 -16.70 9.73
CA SER A 53 -2.51 -17.10 10.97
C SER A 53 -1.18 -17.82 10.69
N HIS A 54 -0.14 -17.36 11.36
CA HIS A 54 1.20 -17.94 11.23
C HIS A 54 1.23 -19.38 11.72
N VAL A 55 2.07 -20.20 11.10
CA VAL A 55 2.30 -21.59 11.53
C VAL A 55 3.73 -21.77 12.01
N ASP A 56 3.89 -22.50 13.11
CA ASP A 56 5.21 -22.87 13.59
C ASP A 56 5.75 -24.02 12.73
N LYS A 57 6.97 -23.87 12.23
CA LYS A 57 7.64 -24.85 11.37
C LYS A 57 9.08 -25.08 11.83
N VAL A 58 9.52 -26.33 11.82
CA VAL A 58 10.92 -26.67 12.08
C VAL A 58 11.61 -26.97 10.77
N ILE A 59 12.67 -26.22 10.44
CA ILE A 59 13.44 -26.40 9.21
C ILE A 59 14.90 -26.60 9.61
N LYS A 60 15.47 -27.77 9.30
CA LYS A 60 16.85 -28.17 9.68
C LYS A 60 17.17 -27.95 11.17
N GLY A 61 16.21 -28.24 12.06
CA GLY A 61 16.39 -28.12 13.52
C GLY A 61 16.14 -26.71 14.09
N THR A 62 15.97 -25.69 13.26
CA THR A 62 15.63 -24.33 13.69
C THR A 62 14.11 -24.14 13.66
N LYS A 63 13.56 -23.53 14.71
CA LYS A 63 12.13 -23.17 14.80
C LYS A 63 11.89 -21.82 14.14
N TYR A 64 10.91 -21.80 13.24
CA TYR A 64 10.47 -20.62 12.49
C TYR A 64 8.98 -20.41 12.72
N ARG A 65 8.56 -19.15 12.72
CA ARG A 65 7.18 -18.73 12.59
C ARG A 65 6.96 -18.31 11.13
N LEU A 66 6.14 -19.07 10.42
CA LEU A 66 5.90 -18.91 9.00
C LEU A 66 4.60 -18.13 8.76
N ALA A 67 4.73 -16.95 8.15
CA ALA A 67 3.64 -16.21 7.57
C ALA A 67 3.08 -16.94 6.34
N ARG A 68 1.77 -16.84 6.17
CA ARG A 68 1.04 -17.39 5.03
C ARG A 68 0.18 -16.30 4.41
N GLN A 69 -0.04 -16.38 3.11
CA GLN A 69 -0.92 -15.48 2.39
C GLN A 69 -2.13 -16.24 1.87
N VAL A 70 -3.30 -15.66 2.06
CA VAL A 70 -4.57 -16.18 1.57
C VAL A 70 -5.23 -15.16 0.66
N ALA A 71 -5.69 -15.62 -0.51
CA ALA A 71 -6.64 -14.89 -1.35
C ALA A 71 -8.06 -15.34 -1.04
N MET A 72 -8.99 -14.39 -1.11
CA MET A 72 -10.43 -14.62 -1.06
C MET A 72 -11.16 -13.57 -1.88
N PHE A 73 -12.40 -13.87 -2.25
CA PHE A 73 -13.29 -12.88 -2.83
C PHE A 73 -14.29 -12.41 -1.77
N ALA A 74 -14.54 -11.11 -1.74
CA ALA A 74 -15.45 -10.47 -0.80
C ALA A 74 -16.40 -9.52 -1.51
N ASN A 75 -17.58 -9.35 -0.92
CA ASN A 75 -18.59 -8.41 -1.38
C ASN A 75 -18.89 -7.39 -0.28
N LEU A 76 -19.24 -6.17 -0.67
CA LEU A 76 -19.78 -5.19 0.25
C LEU A 76 -21.20 -5.61 0.65
N THR A 77 -21.37 -5.89 1.92
CA THR A 77 -22.65 -6.24 2.53
C THR A 77 -22.92 -5.33 3.74
N TYR A 78 -23.93 -5.68 4.53
CA TYR A 78 -24.27 -4.99 5.76
C TYR A 78 -24.47 -6.02 6.87
N ASN A 79 -23.89 -5.76 8.04
CA ASN A 79 -24.09 -6.60 9.23
C ASN A 79 -25.48 -6.38 9.86
N ASP A 80 -25.78 -7.08 10.95
CA ASP A 80 -27.08 -7.01 11.64
C ASP A 80 -27.44 -5.59 12.12
N ALA A 81 -26.42 -4.78 12.47
CA ALA A 81 -26.58 -3.38 12.86
C ALA A 81 -26.70 -2.42 11.65
N ARG A 82 -26.73 -2.96 10.42
CA ARG A 82 -26.72 -2.22 9.14
C ARG A 82 -25.45 -1.39 8.92
N HIS A 83 -24.34 -1.79 9.52
CA HIS A 83 -23.04 -1.18 9.19
C HIS A 83 -22.45 -1.90 7.98
N PRO A 84 -21.84 -1.16 7.04
CA PRO A 84 -21.16 -1.77 5.90
C PRO A 84 -20.05 -2.72 6.39
N GLU A 85 -19.95 -3.88 5.75
CA GLU A 85 -18.97 -4.92 6.05
C GLU A 85 -18.55 -5.62 4.75
N LEU A 86 -17.26 -5.90 4.58
CA LEU A 86 -16.80 -6.73 3.49
C LEU A 86 -16.87 -8.20 3.91
N THR A 87 -17.75 -8.99 3.29
CA THR A 87 -17.96 -10.38 3.68
C THR A 87 -17.40 -11.33 2.63
N ALA A 88 -16.48 -12.19 3.03
CA ALA A 88 -15.90 -13.22 2.18
C ALA A 88 -16.80 -14.46 2.09
N GLY A 89 -16.75 -15.13 0.94
CA GLY A 89 -17.42 -16.40 0.71
C GLY A 89 -16.69 -17.59 1.34
N LYS A 90 -17.08 -18.81 0.93
CA LYS A 90 -16.38 -20.05 1.32
C LYS A 90 -15.08 -20.29 0.54
N TRP A 91 -14.91 -19.61 -0.60
CA TRP A 91 -13.74 -19.80 -1.43
C TRP A 91 -12.56 -19.02 -0.86
N SER A 92 -11.44 -19.70 -0.69
CA SER A 92 -10.15 -19.13 -0.35
C SER A 92 -9.03 -19.97 -0.95
N LYS A 93 -7.84 -19.37 -1.10
CA LYS A 93 -6.66 -20.05 -1.62
C LYS A 93 -5.39 -19.53 -0.96
N LEU A 94 -4.57 -20.43 -0.43
CA LEU A 94 -3.21 -20.07 0.00
C LEU A 94 -2.35 -19.82 -1.24
N LEU A 95 -1.75 -18.64 -1.34
CA LEU A 95 -1.01 -18.22 -2.55
C LEU A 95 0.43 -18.69 -2.54
N VAL A 96 1.10 -18.50 -1.41
CA VAL A 96 2.46 -18.94 -1.20
C VAL A 96 2.39 -20.20 -0.36
N GLN A 97 2.76 -21.33 -0.97
CA GLN A 97 2.90 -22.59 -0.25
C GLN A 97 4.03 -22.49 0.77
N ASP A 98 3.91 -23.24 1.86
CA ASP A 98 4.82 -23.14 2.99
C ASP A 98 6.28 -23.20 2.57
N PHE A 99 7.06 -22.20 2.99
CA PHE A 99 8.51 -22.11 2.76
C PHE A 99 9.19 -23.46 3.01
N ALA A 100 9.70 -24.09 1.95
CA ALA A 100 10.16 -25.47 1.96
C ALA A 100 11.70 -25.60 2.11
N GLY A 101 12.44 -24.50 2.08
CA GLY A 101 13.90 -24.47 2.19
C GLY A 101 14.39 -23.78 3.47
N PRO A 102 15.66 -23.91 3.87
CA PRO A 102 16.30 -23.13 4.94
C PRO A 102 17.10 -21.93 4.41
N GLU A 103 16.84 -21.51 3.19
CA GLU A 103 17.65 -20.50 2.54
C GLU A 103 17.05 -19.15 2.89
N HIS A 104 17.46 -18.60 4.04
CA HIS A 104 18.09 -17.28 4.15
C HIS A 104 18.31 -16.89 5.60
N HIS A 105 19.57 -16.90 6.03
CA HIS A 105 19.99 -16.25 7.27
C HIS A 105 20.43 -14.84 6.91
N ARG A 106 19.81 -13.81 7.52
CA ARG A 106 20.37 -12.46 7.43
C ARG A 106 21.75 -12.52 8.04
N LYS A 107 22.78 -12.27 7.22
CA LYS A 107 24.15 -12.14 7.73
C LYS A 107 24.13 -11.11 8.86
N HIS A 108 24.59 -11.53 10.04
CA HIS A 108 24.68 -10.68 11.24
C HIS A 108 23.34 -10.28 11.90
N ARG A 109 22.20 -10.89 11.54
CA ARG A 109 20.88 -10.66 12.20
C ARG A 109 20.10 -11.96 12.48
N PRO A 110 20.64 -12.88 13.30
CA PRO A 110 20.02 -14.18 13.58
C PRO A 110 18.70 -14.08 14.38
N ASP A 111 18.43 -12.95 15.02
CA ASP A 111 17.16 -12.64 15.70
C ASP A 111 16.00 -12.52 14.71
N MET A 112 16.28 -12.03 13.51
CA MET A 112 15.31 -11.79 12.45
C MET A 112 14.96 -13.05 11.64
N ASP A 113 15.78 -14.10 11.76
CA ASP A 113 15.58 -15.36 11.04
C ASP A 113 14.41 -16.18 11.59
N LYS A 114 13.84 -15.83 12.75
CA LYS A 114 12.73 -16.58 13.36
C LYS A 114 11.39 -16.36 12.65
N TYR A 115 11.31 -15.41 11.73
CA TYR A 115 10.10 -15.07 10.99
C TYR A 115 10.34 -15.13 9.49
N ILE A 116 9.56 -15.94 8.79
CA ILE A 116 9.68 -16.21 7.36
C ILE A 116 8.30 -16.21 6.72
N GLY A 117 8.23 -16.14 5.40
CA GLY A 117 6.98 -16.05 4.66
C GLY A 117 6.72 -14.65 4.12
N PRO A 118 5.61 -14.49 3.38
CA PRO A 118 5.40 -13.30 2.59
C PRO A 118 4.67 -12.20 3.37
N GLU A 119 5.05 -10.93 3.15
CA GLU A 119 4.50 -9.76 3.85
C GLU A 119 4.18 -8.57 2.92
N ASP A 120 3.75 -7.45 3.51
CA ASP A 120 3.57 -6.13 2.89
C ASP A 120 2.82 -6.11 1.56
N MET A 121 1.77 -6.93 1.45
CA MET A 121 1.02 -7.08 0.21
C MET A 121 0.31 -5.80 -0.20
N LYS A 122 0.38 -5.48 -1.49
CA LYS A 122 -0.39 -4.37 -2.07
C LYS A 122 -0.99 -4.81 -3.39
N LEU A 123 -2.30 -4.71 -3.49
CA LEU A 123 -3.02 -4.88 -4.75
C LEU A 123 -3.28 -3.50 -5.38
N PHE A 124 -3.14 -3.42 -6.70
CA PHE A 124 -3.44 -2.21 -7.46
C PHE A 124 -3.71 -2.54 -8.94
N TRP A 125 -4.42 -1.64 -9.61
CA TRP A 125 -4.58 -1.70 -11.07
C TRP A 125 -3.43 -0.95 -11.75
N THR A 126 -3.05 -1.31 -12.96
CA THR A 126 -2.30 -0.38 -13.84
C THR A 126 -3.28 0.53 -14.58
N ARG A 127 -2.79 1.61 -15.19
CA ARG A 127 -3.63 2.48 -16.05
C ARG A 127 -4.30 1.73 -17.20
N LYS A 128 -3.66 0.68 -17.72
CA LYS A 128 -4.24 -0.20 -18.75
C LYS A 128 -5.17 -1.29 -18.19
N GLY A 129 -5.38 -1.34 -16.87
CA GLY A 129 -6.28 -2.30 -16.25
C GLY A 129 -5.67 -3.69 -16.02
N ALA A 130 -4.34 -3.83 -15.97
CA ALA A 130 -3.71 -5.06 -15.46
C ALA A 130 -3.72 -5.05 -13.92
N PRO A 131 -4.17 -6.11 -13.22
CA PRO A 131 -4.14 -6.16 -11.78
C PRO A 131 -2.78 -6.68 -11.34
N LEU A 132 -2.08 -5.94 -10.48
CA LEU A 132 -0.77 -6.31 -9.98
C LEU A 132 -0.81 -6.50 -8.47
N LEU A 133 -0.01 -7.45 -8.02
CA LEU A 133 0.25 -7.73 -6.61
C LEU A 133 1.73 -7.44 -6.33
N ILE A 134 1.97 -6.60 -5.34
CA ILE A 134 3.26 -6.51 -4.66
C ILE A 134 3.22 -7.40 -3.44
N PHE A 135 4.31 -8.10 -3.16
CA PHE A 135 4.51 -8.82 -1.90
C PHE A 135 6.00 -8.95 -1.61
N THR A 136 6.35 -9.03 -0.34
CA THR A 136 7.72 -9.34 0.07
C THR A 136 7.84 -10.84 0.28
N TYR A 137 9.03 -11.40 0.04
CA TYR A 137 9.34 -12.79 0.35
C TYR A 137 10.83 -12.99 0.58
N GLN A 138 11.21 -14.04 1.32
CA GLN A 138 12.62 -14.38 1.49
C GLN A 138 13.15 -14.99 0.18
N VAL A 139 14.37 -14.60 -0.19
CA VAL A 139 14.92 -14.88 -1.53
C VAL A 139 16.24 -15.57 -1.45
N ASN A 140 16.51 -16.54 -2.33
CA ASN A 140 17.82 -17.21 -2.32
C ASN A 140 18.97 -16.34 -2.89
N ASP A 141 19.40 -15.27 -2.20
CA ASP A 141 20.44 -14.34 -2.69
C ASP A 141 21.55 -14.03 -1.66
N LYS A 142 22.80 -13.93 -2.10
CA LYS A 142 23.96 -13.72 -1.20
C LYS A 142 23.96 -12.39 -0.45
N ARG A 143 23.18 -11.41 -0.90
CA ARG A 143 23.10 -10.03 -0.42
C ARG A 143 21.69 -9.69 0.06
N LEU A 144 20.67 -10.02 -0.74
CA LEU A 144 19.27 -9.76 -0.43
C LEU A 144 18.70 -10.91 0.39
N CYS A 145 18.23 -10.64 1.61
CA CYS A 145 17.56 -11.66 2.42
C CYS A 145 16.06 -11.70 2.15
N GLU A 146 15.46 -10.52 2.02
CA GLU A 146 14.03 -10.35 1.83
C GLU A 146 13.81 -9.37 0.68
N GLY A 147 13.32 -9.91 -0.42
CA GLY A 147 13.03 -9.15 -1.62
C GLY A 147 11.57 -8.73 -1.66
N ASN A 148 11.32 -7.68 -2.43
CA ASN A 148 9.98 -7.28 -2.82
C ASN A 148 9.73 -7.71 -4.27
N PHE A 149 8.50 -8.07 -4.62
CA PHE A 149 8.17 -8.69 -5.90
C PHE A 149 6.88 -8.14 -6.49
N LEU A 150 6.81 -8.11 -7.81
CA LEU A 150 5.61 -7.88 -8.61
C LEU A 150 5.17 -9.18 -9.27
N ILE A 151 3.86 -9.42 -9.29
CA ILE A 151 3.23 -10.45 -10.11
C ILE A 151 1.88 -9.94 -10.62
N ASP A 152 1.43 -10.41 -11.77
CA ASP A 152 0.05 -10.19 -12.19
C ASP A 152 -0.88 -10.98 -11.26
N ALA A 153 -1.89 -10.33 -10.70
CA ALA A 153 -2.80 -10.97 -9.76
C ALA A 153 -3.56 -12.14 -10.40
N ARG A 154 -3.75 -12.14 -11.73
CA ARG A 154 -4.34 -13.28 -12.46
C ARG A 154 -3.40 -14.47 -12.54
N ALA A 155 -2.08 -14.25 -12.52
CA ALA A 155 -1.10 -15.34 -12.46
C ALA A 155 -1.02 -15.92 -11.04
N ALA A 156 -1.08 -15.08 -10.00
CA ALA A 156 -1.10 -15.53 -8.60
C ALA A 156 -2.43 -16.19 -8.22
N VAL A 157 -3.54 -15.67 -8.74
CA VAL A 157 -4.92 -16.11 -8.47
C VAL A 157 -5.64 -16.37 -9.79
N PRO A 158 -5.40 -17.51 -10.46
CA PRO A 158 -6.05 -17.83 -11.75
C PRO A 158 -7.58 -17.75 -11.71
N GLU A 159 -8.19 -18.02 -10.54
CA GLU A 159 -9.63 -17.91 -10.32
C GLU A 159 -10.17 -16.47 -10.47
N LEU A 160 -9.31 -15.45 -10.41
CA LEU A 160 -9.65 -14.04 -10.67
C LEU A 160 -10.21 -13.85 -12.08
N VAL A 161 -9.67 -14.54 -13.09
CA VAL A 161 -10.17 -14.46 -14.48
C VAL A 161 -11.65 -14.84 -14.54
N LYS A 162 -12.04 -15.90 -13.82
CA LYS A 162 -13.44 -16.32 -13.74
C LYS A 162 -14.30 -15.34 -12.94
N ALA A 163 -13.75 -14.71 -11.91
CA ALA A 163 -14.47 -13.72 -11.10
C ALA A 163 -14.77 -12.44 -11.88
N LEU A 164 -13.86 -12.05 -12.79
CA LEU A 164 -13.98 -10.88 -13.66
C LEU A 164 -14.96 -11.07 -14.83
N GLY A 165 -15.31 -12.31 -15.19
CA GLY A 165 -16.29 -12.59 -16.25
C GLY A 165 -15.85 -12.03 -17.61
N GLU A 166 -16.79 -11.43 -18.35
CA GLU A 166 -16.55 -10.84 -19.68
C GLU A 166 -15.49 -9.73 -19.67
N TYR A 167 -15.31 -9.03 -18.54
CA TYR A 167 -14.27 -8.01 -18.42
C TYR A 167 -12.87 -8.59 -18.64
N ALA A 168 -12.65 -9.86 -18.27
CA ALA A 168 -11.35 -10.50 -18.43
C ALA A 168 -10.87 -10.56 -19.89
N GLU A 169 -11.79 -10.59 -20.85
CA GLU A 169 -11.49 -10.63 -22.28
C GLU A 169 -11.02 -9.28 -22.82
N GLN A 170 -11.35 -8.19 -22.14
CA GLN A 170 -11.00 -6.82 -22.52
C GLN A 170 -9.68 -6.35 -21.89
N MET A 171 -9.11 -7.15 -21.01
CA MET A 171 -7.91 -6.80 -20.25
C MET A 171 -6.63 -6.95 -21.09
N PRO A 172 -5.57 -6.19 -20.76
CA PRO A 172 -4.26 -6.42 -21.34
C PRO A 172 -3.75 -7.83 -20.99
N PRO A 173 -2.81 -8.39 -21.77
CA PRO A 173 -2.14 -9.65 -21.46
C PRO A 173 -1.57 -9.69 -20.04
N ILE A 174 -1.31 -10.89 -19.53
CA ILE A 174 -0.63 -11.08 -18.24
C ILE A 174 0.74 -10.40 -18.31
N LYS A 175 0.99 -9.41 -17.44
CA LYS A 175 2.23 -8.61 -17.47
C LYS A 175 3.41 -9.35 -16.85
N PHE A 176 3.17 -10.06 -15.75
CA PHE A 176 4.17 -10.84 -15.02
C PHE A 176 3.61 -12.21 -14.66
N GLU A 177 3.96 -13.23 -15.44
CA GLU A 177 3.56 -14.63 -15.18
C GLU A 177 4.25 -15.23 -13.96
N ARG A 178 5.42 -14.68 -13.59
CA ARG A 178 6.23 -15.09 -12.45
C ARG A 178 6.64 -13.86 -11.64
N PRO A 179 6.96 -14.01 -10.35
CA PRO A 179 7.43 -12.91 -9.53
C PRO A 179 8.66 -12.21 -10.15
N ALA A 180 8.51 -10.92 -10.45
CA ALA A 180 9.58 -10.04 -10.90
C ALA A 180 10.09 -9.22 -9.71
N GLY A 181 11.41 -9.15 -9.50
CA GLY A 181 11.98 -8.45 -8.35
C GLY A 181 11.79 -6.94 -8.41
N LEU A 182 11.58 -6.32 -7.26
CA LEU A 182 11.65 -4.88 -7.00
C LEU A 182 12.74 -4.64 -5.97
N ARG A 183 13.88 -4.10 -6.40
CA ARG A 183 15.02 -3.82 -5.53
C ARG A 183 15.86 -2.68 -6.06
N ARG A 184 16.39 -1.87 -5.14
CA ARG A 184 17.41 -0.87 -5.47
C ARG A 184 18.75 -1.56 -5.70
N GLN A 185 19.58 -0.95 -6.54
CA GLN A 185 20.98 -1.33 -6.62
C GLN A 185 21.74 -0.65 -5.48
N ALA A 186 22.49 -1.44 -4.71
CA ALA A 186 23.39 -0.88 -3.71
C ALA A 186 24.57 -0.19 -4.40
N PRO A 187 24.94 1.03 -4.00
CA PRO A 187 26.20 1.64 -4.40
C PRO A 187 27.38 0.73 -4.04
N ALA A 188 28.46 0.79 -4.83
CA ALA A 188 29.65 -0.01 -4.57
C ALA A 188 30.19 0.26 -3.16
N GLY A 189 30.40 -0.80 -2.37
CA GLY A 189 30.84 -0.73 -0.97
C GLY A 189 29.70 -0.65 0.06
N HIS A 190 28.46 -0.45 -0.38
CA HIS A 190 27.26 -0.35 0.48
C HIS A 190 26.37 -1.59 0.41
N GLU A 191 26.81 -2.68 -0.23
CA GLU A 191 26.01 -3.89 -0.45
C GLU A 191 25.59 -4.59 0.84
N ALA A 192 26.28 -4.29 1.96
CA ALA A 192 25.97 -4.82 3.27
C ALA A 192 25.00 -3.94 4.07
N ASP A 193 24.61 -2.75 3.58
CA ASP A 193 23.72 -1.88 4.35
C ASP A 193 22.33 -2.52 4.48
N PRO A 194 21.70 -2.48 5.67
CA PRO A 194 20.42 -3.15 5.91
C PRO A 194 19.30 -2.78 4.93
N GLN A 195 19.34 -1.55 4.39
CA GLN A 195 18.36 -1.05 3.44
C GLN A 195 18.41 -1.74 2.07
N TYR A 196 19.56 -2.32 1.70
CA TYR A 196 19.74 -3.08 0.45
C TYR A 196 19.68 -4.60 0.68
N GLN A 197 19.74 -5.04 1.94
CA GLN A 197 19.50 -6.45 2.31
C GLN A 197 18.01 -6.77 2.48
N ARG A 198 17.16 -5.75 2.60
CA ARG A 198 15.72 -5.89 2.84
C ARG A 198 14.95 -4.83 2.08
N GLU A 199 14.20 -5.26 1.07
CA GLU A 199 13.32 -4.40 0.31
C GLU A 199 11.88 -4.53 0.80
N LYS A 200 11.30 -3.39 1.23
CA LYS A 200 9.95 -3.31 1.81
C LYS A 200 9.27 -1.99 1.49
N ASN A 201 7.96 -1.94 1.72
CA ASN A 201 7.16 -0.71 1.67
C ASN A 201 7.17 0.02 0.31
N TRP A 202 7.46 -0.68 -0.78
CA TRP A 202 7.27 -0.14 -2.12
C TRP A 202 5.78 0.10 -2.35
N ALA A 203 5.41 1.37 -2.50
CA ALA A 203 4.04 1.77 -2.74
C ALA A 203 3.87 2.13 -4.22
N PRO A 204 3.00 1.42 -4.96
CA PRO A 204 2.79 1.69 -6.36
C PRO A 204 2.02 3.00 -6.52
N PHE A 205 2.37 3.75 -7.56
CA PHE A 205 1.55 4.86 -8.03
C PHE A 205 1.50 4.87 -9.56
N GLN A 206 0.49 5.55 -10.07
CA GLN A 206 0.30 5.74 -11.50
C GLN A 206 0.21 7.23 -11.77
N SER A 207 1.10 7.75 -12.60
CA SER A 207 1.05 9.15 -12.99
C SER A 207 -0.18 9.39 -13.88
N PRO A 208 -1.15 10.23 -13.45
CA PRO A 208 -2.38 10.44 -14.21
C PRO A 208 -2.15 11.18 -15.53
N PHE A 209 -1.04 11.91 -15.64
CA PHE A 209 -0.69 12.72 -16.83
C PHE A 209 0.51 12.19 -17.61
N SER A 210 1.08 11.04 -17.21
CA SER A 210 2.13 10.37 -17.98
C SER A 210 1.62 9.97 -19.37
N LYS A 211 2.48 10.13 -20.38
CA LYS A 211 2.25 9.58 -21.73
C LYS A 211 2.62 8.10 -21.84
N ASP A 212 3.35 7.58 -20.85
CA ASP A 212 3.66 6.17 -20.71
C ASP A 212 2.63 5.51 -19.78
N ASP A 213 1.62 4.89 -20.38
CA ASP A 213 0.57 4.12 -19.70
C ASP A 213 1.06 2.75 -19.18
N ASP A 214 2.24 2.30 -19.63
CA ASP A 214 2.86 1.04 -19.17
C ASP A 214 3.82 1.26 -17.99
N GLY A 215 4.15 2.52 -17.72
CA GLY A 215 5.03 2.95 -16.64
C GLY A 215 4.54 2.46 -15.28
N LEU A 216 5.41 1.72 -14.59
CA LEU A 216 5.19 1.32 -13.21
C LEU A 216 6.11 2.14 -12.32
N PHE A 217 5.52 2.93 -11.45
CA PHE A 217 6.24 3.82 -10.57
C PHE A 217 5.96 3.46 -9.12
N PHE A 218 6.97 3.66 -8.27
CA PHE A 218 6.93 3.28 -6.88
C PHE A 218 7.54 4.36 -6.00
N MET A 219 6.89 4.62 -4.88
CA MET A 219 7.43 5.43 -3.80
C MET A 219 7.79 4.49 -2.65
N VAL A 220 9.06 4.46 -2.26
CA VAL A 220 9.54 3.57 -1.18
C VAL A 220 9.53 4.31 0.15
N GLU A 221 10.06 5.52 0.12
CA GLU A 221 10.04 6.49 1.19
C GLU A 221 9.39 7.77 0.65
N PRO A 222 8.85 8.65 1.50
CA PRO A 222 8.31 9.93 1.05
C PRO A 222 9.30 10.67 0.15
N SER A 223 8.85 11.02 -1.07
CA SER A 223 9.67 11.68 -2.10
C SER A 223 10.87 10.88 -2.65
N CYS A 224 10.98 9.58 -2.34
CA CYS A 224 11.94 8.67 -2.96
C CYS A 224 11.24 7.81 -4.02
N LEU A 225 11.37 8.22 -5.29
CA LEU A 225 10.64 7.66 -6.42
C LEU A 225 11.52 6.75 -7.27
N PHE A 226 10.91 5.68 -7.75
CA PHE A 226 11.54 4.71 -8.62
C PHE A 226 10.60 4.33 -9.76
N ARG A 227 11.16 4.08 -10.94
CA ARG A 227 10.44 3.50 -12.07
C ARG A 227 10.95 2.09 -12.29
N TRP A 228 10.04 1.14 -12.50
CA TRP A 228 10.44 -0.19 -12.92
C TRP A 228 10.92 -0.20 -14.37
N THR A 229 12.00 -0.93 -14.61
CA THR A 229 12.71 -0.96 -15.89
C THR A 229 12.75 -2.37 -16.48
N SER A 230 13.34 -3.35 -15.78
CA SER A 230 13.51 -4.71 -16.28
C SER A 230 13.56 -5.74 -15.15
N THR A 231 13.94 -6.99 -15.42
CA THR A 231 14.22 -7.98 -14.37
C THR A 231 15.66 -7.94 -13.87
N ASP A 232 16.60 -7.53 -14.72
CA ASP A 232 18.04 -7.56 -14.42
C ASP A 232 18.47 -6.32 -13.64
N GLU A 233 18.01 -5.16 -14.11
CA GLU A 233 18.08 -3.87 -13.44
C GLU A 233 16.64 -3.46 -13.14
N PRO A 234 16.13 -3.75 -11.93
CA PRO A 234 14.70 -3.69 -11.68
C PRO A 234 14.09 -2.31 -11.71
N VAL A 235 14.85 -1.33 -11.24
CA VAL A 235 14.35 0.02 -11.07
C VAL A 235 15.44 1.05 -11.36
N GLU A 236 15.01 2.20 -11.86
CA GLU A 236 15.77 3.43 -11.90
C GLU A 236 15.20 4.42 -10.89
N GLU A 237 16.07 5.16 -10.20
CA GLU A 237 15.64 6.29 -9.39
C GLU A 237 15.16 7.43 -10.30
N ILE A 238 14.06 8.07 -9.93
CA ILE A 238 13.55 9.25 -10.63
C ILE A 238 13.85 10.45 -9.78
N ASP A 239 14.42 11.48 -10.40
CA ASP A 239 14.62 12.77 -9.76
C ASP A 239 13.28 13.31 -9.24
N ALA A 240 13.19 13.35 -7.91
CA ALA A 240 12.09 13.92 -7.16
C ALA A 240 12.66 14.97 -6.22
N GLU A 241 11.94 16.07 -6.03
CA GLU A 241 12.37 17.08 -5.09
C GLU A 241 12.17 16.53 -3.67
N ARG A 242 13.29 16.18 -3.02
CA ARG A 242 13.30 15.65 -1.65
C ARG A 242 12.96 16.75 -0.63
N GLU A 243 13.20 18.01 -0.99
CA GLU A 243 12.82 19.19 -0.20
C GLU A 243 11.38 19.58 -0.54
N SER A 244 10.42 18.99 0.17
CA SER A 244 9.05 19.50 0.19
C SER A 244 8.94 20.52 1.31
N VAL A 245 9.17 21.80 0.98
CA VAL A 245 8.77 22.89 1.88
C VAL A 245 7.27 23.07 1.70
N VAL A 246 6.49 22.85 2.77
CA VAL A 246 5.10 23.31 2.76
C VAL A 246 5.15 24.83 2.87
N GLU A 247 4.77 25.55 1.81
CA GLU A 247 4.18 26.86 2.00
C GLU A 247 2.83 26.64 2.69
N ALA A 248 2.83 26.59 4.02
CA ALA A 248 1.58 26.50 4.76
C ALA A 248 0.73 27.73 4.38
N PRO A 249 -0.61 27.63 4.36
CA PRO A 249 -1.42 28.83 4.49
C PRO A 249 -1.11 29.42 5.87
N TYR A 250 -0.16 30.34 5.95
CA TYR A 250 0.16 31.02 7.19
C TYR A 250 -1.12 31.71 7.68
N PRO A 251 -1.44 31.66 8.99
CA PRO A 251 -2.37 32.62 9.55
C PRO A 251 -1.90 34.02 9.11
N PRO A 252 -2.78 34.90 8.61
CA PRO A 252 -2.37 36.20 8.11
C PRO A 252 -1.49 36.93 9.14
N GLY A 253 -0.23 37.19 8.79
CA GLY A 253 0.73 37.91 9.63
C GLY A 253 1.81 37.08 10.33
N VAL A 254 1.86 35.75 10.17
CA VAL A 254 2.95 34.92 10.72
C VAL A 254 4.07 34.75 9.69
N LYS A 255 5.32 35.02 10.09
CA LYS A 255 6.50 34.89 9.20
C LYS A 255 7.00 33.44 9.17
N ALA A 256 7.57 32.99 8.05
CA ALA A 256 8.12 31.64 7.90
C ALA A 256 9.19 31.30 8.98
N GLU A 257 9.95 32.30 9.42
CA GLU A 257 10.96 32.24 10.48
C GLU A 257 10.36 31.91 11.86
N GLU A 258 9.08 32.24 12.07
CA GLU A 258 8.33 32.06 13.31
C GLU A 258 7.57 30.73 13.33
N THR A 259 7.66 29.96 12.25
CA THR A 259 7.02 28.64 12.12
C THR A 259 8.01 27.51 12.37
N TRP A 260 7.49 26.36 12.86
CA TRP A 260 8.23 25.18 13.33
C TRP A 260 8.94 24.36 12.25
N HIS A 261 9.44 24.98 11.18
CA HIS A 261 10.21 24.23 10.19
C HIS A 261 11.49 23.69 10.83
N SER A 262 11.65 22.37 10.81
CA SER A 262 12.85 21.68 11.27
C SER A 262 14.05 22.02 10.40
N MET A 263 15.26 21.79 10.91
CA MET A 263 16.49 21.96 10.12
C MET A 263 16.54 21.04 8.90
N GLU A 264 15.76 19.95 8.87
CA GLU A 264 15.68 19.02 7.74
C GLU A 264 14.75 19.52 6.62
N ARG A 265 13.90 20.54 6.88
CA ARG A 265 13.05 21.23 5.89
C ARG A 265 12.13 20.31 5.06
N THR A 266 11.69 19.18 5.60
CA THR A 266 10.70 18.31 4.94
C THR A 266 9.33 18.44 5.61
N CYS A 267 8.27 18.49 4.79
CA CYS A 267 6.87 18.42 5.25
C CYS A 267 6.64 17.26 6.24
N VAL A 268 7.27 16.11 5.95
CA VAL A 268 7.17 14.91 6.79
C VAL A 268 7.78 15.16 8.16
N HIS A 269 9.00 15.70 8.24
CA HIS A 269 9.68 15.91 9.52
C HIS A 269 8.90 16.87 10.39
N ASP A 270 8.42 17.97 9.82
CA ASP A 270 7.71 19.01 10.57
C ASP A 270 6.40 18.50 11.17
N VAL A 271 5.76 17.53 10.50
CA VAL A 271 4.46 16.99 10.88
C VAL A 271 4.59 15.73 11.75
N MET A 272 5.59 14.88 11.48
CA MET A 272 5.86 13.62 12.18
C MET A 272 6.92 13.75 13.28
N MET A 273 7.59 14.90 13.41
CA MET A 273 8.71 15.21 14.31
C MET A 273 10.01 14.43 14.05
N THR A 274 10.03 13.54 13.05
CA THR A 274 11.20 12.81 12.57
C THR A 274 10.84 11.97 11.34
N ASP A 275 11.80 11.83 10.43
CA ASP A 275 11.68 10.98 9.24
C ASP A 275 12.08 9.51 9.53
N LYS A 276 12.54 9.22 10.75
CA LYS A 276 12.96 7.86 11.13
C LYS A 276 11.77 6.91 11.22
N HIS A 277 11.89 5.78 10.52
CA HIS A 277 10.86 4.75 10.41
C HIS A 277 9.55 5.25 9.81
N VAL A 278 9.62 6.27 8.95
CA VAL A 278 8.50 6.70 8.12
C VAL A 278 8.55 5.93 6.80
N TYR A 279 7.41 5.44 6.34
CA TYR A 279 7.30 4.72 5.07
C TYR A 279 5.92 4.88 4.43
N GLN A 280 5.87 4.71 3.11
CA GLN A 280 4.62 4.69 2.36
C GLN A 280 3.95 3.31 2.51
N SER A 281 2.69 3.31 2.93
CA SER A 281 2.03 2.08 3.40
C SER A 281 0.98 1.53 2.43
N THR A 282 0.35 2.41 1.65
CA THR A 282 -0.73 2.07 0.71
C THR A 282 -0.29 2.35 -0.73
N PRO A 283 -0.93 1.75 -1.74
CA PRO A 283 -0.96 2.33 -3.08
C PRO A 283 -1.31 3.82 -3.04
N ILE A 284 -0.70 4.60 -3.92
CA ILE A 284 -0.97 6.03 -4.08
C ILE A 284 -2.01 6.18 -5.20
N LEU A 285 -3.13 6.77 -4.84
CA LEU A 285 -4.28 7.02 -5.70
C LEU A 285 -4.20 8.44 -6.26
N SER A 286 -4.75 8.67 -7.46
CA SER A 286 -4.94 10.02 -7.99
C SER A 286 -6.35 10.52 -7.68
N LEU A 287 -6.50 11.79 -7.32
CA LEU A 287 -7.78 12.44 -6.98
C LEU A 287 -7.88 13.76 -7.73
N THR A 288 -8.94 13.92 -8.52
CA THR A 288 -9.33 15.22 -9.09
C THR A 288 -10.23 15.96 -8.11
N LEU A 289 -9.90 17.21 -7.83
CA LEU A 289 -10.51 18.08 -6.82
C LEU A 289 -11.78 18.77 -7.36
N CYS A 290 -12.62 18.00 -8.04
CA CYS A 290 -13.99 18.39 -8.42
C CYS A 290 -14.87 17.13 -8.44
N ASP A 291 -16.19 17.30 -8.47
CA ASP A 291 -17.08 16.18 -8.72
C ASP A 291 -17.01 15.78 -10.19
N ARG A 292 -17.26 14.51 -10.46
CA ARG A 292 -17.19 13.95 -11.79
C ARG A 292 -18.12 14.65 -12.78
N GLY A 293 -17.59 14.94 -13.97
CA GLY A 293 -18.33 15.63 -15.04
C GLY A 293 -18.49 17.14 -14.83
N ILE A 294 -18.08 17.69 -13.68
CA ILE A 294 -18.00 19.14 -13.47
C ILE A 294 -16.71 19.70 -14.11
N CYS A 295 -15.61 18.95 -14.04
CA CYS A 295 -14.35 19.37 -14.60
C CYS A 295 -13.56 18.19 -15.20
N GLU A 296 -12.68 18.52 -16.14
CA GLU A 296 -11.72 17.57 -16.69
C GLU A 296 -10.48 17.49 -15.78
N PRO A 297 -9.90 16.30 -15.58
CA PRO A 297 -8.63 16.16 -14.87
C PRO A 297 -7.50 16.90 -15.59
N HIS A 298 -6.75 17.73 -14.86
CA HIS A 298 -5.53 18.39 -15.33
C HIS A 298 -4.55 18.63 -14.18
N GLU A 299 -3.31 19.00 -14.50
CA GLU A 299 -2.21 19.11 -13.53
C GLU A 299 -2.48 20.04 -12.33
N GLY A 300 -3.41 21.00 -12.48
CA GLY A 300 -3.71 22.02 -11.47
C GLY A 300 -4.88 21.67 -10.55
N ASN A 301 -5.68 20.64 -10.90
CA ASN A 301 -6.82 20.21 -10.11
C ASN A 301 -6.74 18.74 -9.70
N THR A 302 -5.65 18.03 -10.00
CA THR A 302 -5.44 16.63 -9.60
C THR A 302 -4.24 16.51 -8.67
N VAL A 303 -4.38 15.69 -7.64
CA VAL A 303 -3.31 15.35 -6.70
C VAL A 303 -3.12 13.83 -6.61
N LEU A 304 -1.96 13.40 -6.15
CA LEU A 304 -1.70 12.03 -5.74
C LEU A 304 -1.85 11.93 -4.23
N LEU A 305 -2.53 10.92 -3.72
CA LEU A 305 -2.82 10.71 -2.30
C LEU A 305 -2.39 9.31 -1.89
N GLY A 306 -1.70 9.19 -0.77
CA GLY A 306 -1.44 7.90 -0.15
C GLY A 306 -1.18 8.03 1.33
N MET A 307 -1.17 6.91 2.04
CA MET A 307 -0.94 6.91 3.47
C MET A 307 0.54 6.70 3.82
N VAL A 308 1.10 7.67 4.52
CA VAL A 308 2.41 7.57 5.20
C VAL A 308 2.20 7.09 6.63
N GLN A 309 3.10 6.24 7.10
CA GLN A 309 3.05 5.70 8.45
C GLN A 309 4.40 5.80 9.13
N ARG A 310 4.40 6.26 10.38
CA ARG A 310 5.58 6.26 11.24
C ARG A 310 5.47 5.18 12.29
N ARG A 311 6.43 4.25 12.32
CA ARG A 311 6.58 3.30 13.42
C ARG A 311 7.31 3.96 14.60
N TYR A 312 6.80 3.80 15.81
CA TYR A 312 7.53 4.17 17.02
C TYR A 312 7.23 3.22 18.17
N ASN A 313 8.13 3.14 19.14
CA ASN A 313 7.94 2.37 20.37
C ASN A 313 7.87 3.38 21.52
N PRO A 314 6.68 3.62 22.09
CA PRO A 314 6.58 4.48 23.26
C PRO A 314 7.42 3.93 24.43
N PRO A 315 8.05 4.79 25.25
CA PRO A 315 8.85 4.34 26.39
C PRO A 315 8.06 3.50 27.40
N ASP A 316 6.78 3.85 27.60
CA ASP A 316 5.93 3.26 28.64
C ASP A 316 5.15 2.01 28.19
N TYR A 317 5.29 1.61 26.93
CA TYR A 317 4.49 0.53 26.35
C TYR A 317 5.37 -0.54 25.67
N PRO A 318 5.10 -1.85 25.88
CA PRO A 318 5.92 -2.92 25.33
C PRO A 318 5.64 -3.24 23.85
N TYR A 319 4.83 -2.42 23.18
CA TYR A 319 4.37 -2.66 21.81
C TYR A 319 4.65 -1.48 20.88
N ALA A 320 4.79 -1.78 19.59
CA ALA A 320 4.96 -0.78 18.56
C ALA A 320 3.63 -0.07 18.26
N CYS A 321 3.70 1.24 18.02
CA CYS A 321 2.58 2.08 17.60
C CYS A 321 2.84 2.67 16.21
N TYR A 322 1.74 3.08 15.57
CA TYR A 322 1.74 3.77 14.29
C TYR A 322 1.09 5.14 14.36
N ASP A 323 1.73 6.12 13.74
CA ASP A 323 1.12 7.40 13.37
C ASP A 323 0.82 7.36 11.86
N ASN A 324 -0.46 7.31 11.52
CA ASN A 324 -0.96 7.16 10.15
C ASN A 324 -1.47 8.51 9.64
N ARG A 325 -1.03 8.94 8.45
CA ARG A 325 -1.42 10.22 7.85
C ARG A 325 -1.57 10.09 6.34
N ILE A 326 -2.42 10.93 5.75
CA ILE A 326 -2.51 11.07 4.29
C ILE A 326 -1.46 12.09 3.85
N ALA A 327 -0.58 11.70 2.95
CA ALA A 327 0.28 12.61 2.23
C ALA A 327 -0.34 12.90 0.85
N ALA A 328 -0.33 14.18 0.47
CA ALA A 328 -0.70 14.63 -0.86
C ALA A 328 0.54 15.06 -1.62
N TYR A 329 0.63 14.64 -2.88
CA TYR A 329 1.72 14.94 -3.80
C TYR A 329 1.18 15.57 -5.07
N ALA A 330 2.02 16.35 -5.76
CA ALA A 330 1.71 16.86 -7.08
C ALA A 330 1.46 15.69 -8.05
N ALA A 331 0.47 15.82 -8.93
CA ALA A 331 0.12 14.78 -9.90
C ALA A 331 1.04 14.73 -11.14
N ARG A 332 2.07 15.56 -11.16
CA ARG A 332 3.06 15.67 -12.24
C ARG A 332 4.48 15.62 -11.67
N PRO A 333 5.49 15.21 -12.47
CA PRO A 333 6.90 15.33 -12.08
C PRO A 333 7.22 16.76 -11.60
N PRO A 334 7.97 16.92 -10.49
CA PRO A 334 8.75 15.89 -9.78
C PRO A 334 7.96 15.12 -8.70
N TYR A 335 6.62 15.20 -8.71
CA TYR A 335 5.71 14.58 -7.73
C TYR A 335 5.98 15.01 -6.28
N ASN A 336 6.29 16.29 -6.12
CA ASN A 336 6.61 16.88 -4.83
C ASN A 336 5.49 16.66 -3.83
N MET A 337 5.84 16.31 -2.59
CA MET A 337 4.88 16.33 -1.51
C MET A 337 4.38 17.77 -1.31
N MET A 338 3.07 17.94 -1.25
CA MET A 338 2.40 19.24 -1.10
C MET A 338 1.91 19.45 0.33
N SER A 339 1.41 18.38 0.96
CA SER A 339 0.89 18.46 2.34
C SER A 339 0.82 17.08 2.98
N VAL A 340 0.73 17.06 4.31
CA VAL A 340 0.44 15.87 5.10
C VAL A 340 -0.71 16.20 6.06
N SER A 341 -1.65 15.28 6.20
CA SER A 341 -2.80 15.45 7.07
C SER A 341 -2.40 15.50 8.55
N LYS A 342 -3.37 15.85 9.41
CA LYS A 342 -3.29 15.52 10.83
C LYS A 342 -3.29 13.98 11.00
N LYS A 343 -2.87 13.52 12.19
CA LYS A 343 -2.93 12.11 12.57
C LYS A 343 -4.35 11.57 12.36
N LEU A 344 -4.44 10.47 11.64
CA LEU A 344 -5.68 9.73 11.41
C LEU A 344 -5.95 8.79 12.57
N ILE A 345 -7.23 8.70 12.92
CA ILE A 345 -7.73 7.84 13.98
C ILE A 345 -8.86 6.99 13.42
N TYR A 346 -8.84 5.70 13.71
CA TYR A 346 -9.89 4.77 13.30
C TYR A 346 -10.94 4.71 14.40
N HIS A 347 -12.15 5.16 14.10
CA HIS A 347 -13.24 5.10 15.06
C HIS A 347 -13.53 3.63 15.42
N GLY A 348 -13.78 3.37 16.71
CA GLY A 348 -13.99 2.01 17.22
C GLY A 348 -12.72 1.23 17.54
N GLU A 349 -11.54 1.76 17.22
CA GLU A 349 -10.26 1.15 17.60
C GLU A 349 -9.56 1.88 18.74
N GLN A 350 -8.77 1.12 19.48
CA GLN A 350 -7.97 1.65 20.57
C GLN A 350 -6.58 2.05 20.04
N TYR A 351 -6.13 3.27 20.35
CA TYR A 351 -4.86 3.84 19.88
C TYR A 351 -3.60 3.03 20.19
N TRP A 352 -3.66 2.16 21.19
CA TRP A 352 -2.54 1.29 21.56
C TRP A 352 -2.49 -0.02 20.77
N LYS A 353 -3.51 -0.34 19.97
CA LYS A 353 -3.46 -1.51 19.08
C LYS A 353 -2.59 -1.20 17.86
N TYR A 354 -1.80 -2.19 17.49
CA TYR A 354 -0.97 -2.17 16.29
C TYR A 354 -1.85 -2.20 15.04
N ILE A 355 -2.15 -1.02 14.47
CA ILE A 355 -2.96 -0.89 13.24
C ILE A 355 -2.07 -0.40 12.10
N SER A 356 -1.79 -1.32 11.18
CA SER A 356 -1.16 -1.02 9.89
C SER A 356 -2.24 -0.94 8.82
N THR A 357 -2.16 0.05 7.95
CA THR A 357 -3.04 0.20 6.78
C THR A 357 -2.24 -0.11 5.53
N GLY A 358 -2.57 -1.21 4.85
CA GLY A 358 -1.83 -1.67 3.66
C GLY A 358 -2.51 -1.40 2.32
N SER A 359 -3.72 -0.82 2.33
CA SER A 359 -4.53 -0.65 1.13
C SER A 359 -5.44 0.57 1.22
N MET A 360 -5.61 1.22 0.07
CA MET A 360 -6.62 2.24 -0.23
C MET A 360 -7.10 1.94 -1.64
N VAL A 361 -8.41 1.94 -1.85
CA VAL A 361 -9.05 1.70 -3.16
C VAL A 361 -10.25 2.61 -3.28
N TYR A 362 -10.51 3.14 -4.47
CA TYR A 362 -11.80 3.79 -4.69
C TYR A 362 -12.88 2.72 -4.82
N PHE A 363 -14.05 2.96 -4.22
CA PHE A 363 -15.25 2.19 -4.50
C PHE A 363 -16.15 2.94 -5.47
N ILE A 364 -16.03 2.63 -6.75
CA ILE A 364 -16.55 3.47 -7.83
C ILE A 364 -17.83 2.86 -8.39
N ASN A 365 -18.90 3.64 -8.40
CA ASN A 365 -20.20 3.20 -8.90
C ASN A 365 -20.33 3.39 -10.42
N GLN A 366 -19.34 2.95 -11.22
CA GLN A 366 -19.32 3.17 -12.67
C GLN A 366 -19.16 1.88 -13.49
N THR A 367 -19.79 1.88 -14.67
CA THR A 367 -19.85 0.76 -15.63
C THR A 367 -19.04 1.00 -16.89
N ASP A 368 -18.56 2.22 -17.13
CA ASP A 368 -17.95 2.59 -18.42
C ASP A 368 -16.47 2.18 -18.46
N ALA A 369 -16.15 1.23 -19.33
CA ALA A 369 -14.78 0.76 -19.57
C ALA A 369 -14.09 1.54 -20.71
N PRO A 370 -12.76 1.74 -20.66
CA PRO A 370 -11.84 1.40 -19.57
C PRO A 370 -11.72 2.56 -18.55
N TYR A 371 -12.21 2.31 -17.34
CA TYR A 371 -12.07 3.24 -16.22
C TYR A 371 -10.66 3.18 -15.60
N ASN A 372 -10.02 4.33 -15.36
CA ASN A 372 -8.77 4.38 -14.59
C ASN A 372 -9.06 4.16 -13.09
N ARG A 373 -9.06 2.90 -12.64
CA ARG A 373 -9.43 2.49 -11.27
C ARG A 373 -8.56 3.05 -10.14
N ASN A 374 -7.45 3.72 -10.45
CA ASN A 374 -6.65 4.45 -9.47
C ASN A 374 -6.86 5.97 -9.54
N HIS A 375 -7.88 6.43 -10.26
CA HIS A 375 -8.24 7.83 -10.36
C HIS A 375 -9.64 8.04 -9.83
N GLY A 376 -9.80 8.99 -8.93
CA GLY A 376 -11.08 9.36 -8.35
C GLY A 376 -11.36 10.85 -8.46
N PHE A 377 -12.58 11.21 -8.08
CA PHE A 377 -13.14 12.56 -7.99
C PHE A 377 -13.68 12.79 -6.57
N LEU A 378 -14.06 14.03 -6.24
CA LEU A 378 -14.52 14.37 -4.87
C LEU A 378 -15.84 13.69 -4.47
N ASP A 379 -16.61 13.22 -5.45
CA ASP A 379 -17.84 12.47 -5.27
C ASP A 379 -17.64 10.95 -5.21
N ASP A 380 -16.40 10.46 -5.32
CA ASP A 380 -16.05 9.05 -5.11
C ASP A 380 -15.79 8.74 -3.62
N GLU A 381 -15.95 7.47 -3.26
CA GLU A 381 -15.63 6.96 -1.92
C GLU A 381 -14.28 6.22 -1.93
N ILE A 382 -13.47 6.39 -0.86
CA ILE A 382 -12.16 5.73 -0.63
C ILE A 382 -12.27 4.76 0.55
#